data_AF-Q5VJB6-F1
#
_entry.id   AF-Q5VJB6-F1
#
_cell.length_a   1.000
_cell.length_b   1.000
_cell.length_c   1.000
_cell.angle_alpha   90.00
_cell.angle_beta   90.00
_cell.angle_gamma   90.00
#
_symmetry.space_group_name_H-M   'P 1'
#
loop_
_entity.id
_entity.type
_entity.pdbx_description
1 polymer ?
#
loop_
_entity_poly.entity_id
_entity_poly.type
_entity_poly.pdbx_seq_one_letter_code
_entity_poly.pdbx_strand_id
1 'polypeptide(L)'
;MFQFLGKQECHFINGTEQVRFIERLIYNRVQFAMFDSDVGHFVGFTPWGEKNAQYLNSNPQWMEYKRNEVDTFCRPNYELSTPFLVERRVPPSVSISLLPSSSQSGPRGLLCSVLDFYPAPIQV
;
A
#
# COMPACT_ATOMS: atom_id res chain seq x y z
N MET A 1 -19.61 -10.46 16.28
CA MET A 1 -19.52 -9.37 15.30
C MET A 1 -18.79 -9.90 14.08
N PHE A 2 -19.32 -9.68 12.88
CA PHE A 2 -18.70 -10.10 11.62
C PHE A 2 -18.21 -8.86 10.87
N GLN A 3 -17.00 -8.93 10.29
CA GLN A 3 -16.39 -7.82 9.55
C GLN A 3 -15.98 -8.28 8.15
N PHE A 4 -16.42 -7.53 7.15
CA PHE A 4 -15.94 -7.65 5.78
C PHE A 4 -15.06 -6.43 5.43
N LEU A 5 -13.95 -6.66 4.76
CA LEU A 5 -13.03 -5.63 4.28
C LEU A 5 -12.57 -5.97 2.86
N GLY A 6 -12.82 -5.04 1.93
CA GLY A 6 -12.21 -5.03 0.61
C GLY A 6 -10.99 -4.09 0.63
N LYS A 7 -9.87 -4.54 0.07
CA LYS A 7 -8.71 -3.66 -0.18
C LYS A 7 -8.39 -3.67 -1.66
N GLN A 8 -8.29 -2.49 -2.26
CA GLN A 8 -7.80 -2.29 -3.62
C GLN A 8 -6.43 -1.62 -3.52
N GLU A 9 -5.39 -2.31 -4.00
CA GLU A 9 -3.99 -1.91 -3.90
C GLU A 9 -3.42 -1.79 -5.30
N CYS A 10 -2.70 -0.70 -5.57
CA CYS A 10 -1.93 -0.50 -6.79
C CYS A 10 -0.45 -0.42 -6.43
N HIS A 11 0.34 -1.35 -6.94
CA HIS A 11 1.79 -1.41 -6.74
C HIS A 11 2.47 -0.83 -7.96
N PHE A 12 3.26 0.22 -7.75
CA PHE A 12 3.93 1.01 -8.79
C PHE A 12 5.44 0.76 -8.72
N ILE A 13 6.04 0.29 -9.81
CA ILE A 13 7.48 0.05 -9.94
C ILE A 13 8.00 0.94 -11.06
N ASN A 14 9.06 1.70 -10.76
CA ASN A 14 9.62 2.73 -11.66
C ASN A 14 8.55 3.70 -12.19
N GLY A 15 7.78 4.29 -11.27
CA GLY A 15 6.66 5.17 -11.63
C GLY A 15 5.48 4.36 -12.17
N THR A 16 5.07 4.62 -13.41
CA THR A 16 3.95 3.92 -14.04
C THR A 16 4.40 2.88 -15.08
N GLU A 17 5.69 2.58 -15.21
CA GLU A 17 6.17 1.57 -16.18
C GLU A 17 5.56 0.19 -15.92
N GLN A 18 5.64 -0.26 -14.66
CA GLN A 18 5.06 -1.52 -14.23
C GLN A 18 4.08 -1.25 -13.08
N VAL A 19 2.81 -1.59 -13.32
CA VAL A 19 1.70 -1.36 -12.40
C VAL A 19 0.97 -2.68 -12.17
N ARG A 20 0.82 -3.07 -10.91
CA ARG A 20 0.08 -4.28 -10.51
C ARG A 20 -1.10 -3.90 -9.64
N PHE A 21 -2.30 -4.31 -10.06
CA PHE A 21 -3.52 -4.14 -9.29
C PHE A 21 -3.84 -5.41 -8.50
N ILE A 22 -4.13 -5.25 -7.21
CA ILE A 22 -4.50 -6.34 -6.32
C ILE A 22 -5.79 -5.95 -5.59
N GLU A 23 -6.79 -6.81 -5.64
CA GLU A 23 -7.99 -6.69 -4.82
C GLU A 23 -8.04 -7.83 -3.82
N ARG A 24 -8.06 -7.52 -2.52
CA ARG A 24 -8.15 -8.51 -1.43
C ARG A 24 -9.52 -8.47 -0.80
N LEU A 25 -10.15 -9.64 -0.69
CA LEU A 25 -11.41 -9.82 0.00
C LEU A 25 -11.16 -10.53 1.34
N ILE A 26 -11.42 -9.81 2.43
CA ILE A 26 -11.05 -10.23 3.78
C ILE A 26 -12.32 -10.31 4.63
N TYR A 27 -12.50 -11.46 5.29
CA TYR A 27 -13.60 -11.70 6.22
C TYR A 27 -13.03 -12.08 7.59
N ASN A 28 -13.38 -11.32 8.64
CA ASN A 28 -12.85 -11.51 10.00
C ASN A 28 -11.32 -11.66 10.04
N ARG A 29 -10.60 -10.79 9.32
CA ARG A 29 -9.12 -10.79 9.17
C ARG A 29 -8.54 -11.98 8.40
N VAL A 30 -9.38 -12.87 7.86
CA VAL A 30 -8.96 -13.95 6.96
C VAL A 30 -9.20 -13.51 5.52
N GLN A 31 -8.14 -13.40 4.73
CA GLN A 31 -8.27 -13.20 3.29
C GLN A 31 -8.86 -14.49 2.68
N PHE A 32 -10.07 -14.41 2.13
CA PHE A 32 -10.73 -15.58 1.56
C PHE A 32 -10.61 -15.63 0.03
N ALA A 33 -10.51 -14.49 -0.64
CA ALA A 33 -10.30 -14.42 -2.09
C ALA A 33 -9.47 -13.18 -2.45
N MET A 34 -8.80 -13.23 -3.61
CA MET A 34 -7.99 -12.13 -4.13
C MET A 34 -7.99 -12.13 -5.65
N PHE A 35 -8.12 -10.96 -6.26
CA PHE A 35 -7.79 -10.73 -7.66
C PHE A 35 -6.40 -10.13 -7.76
N ASP A 36 -5.66 -10.56 -8.76
CA ASP A 36 -4.30 -10.10 -9.04
C ASP A 36 -4.20 -9.86 -10.55
N SER A 37 -3.80 -8.66 -10.96
CA SER A 37 -3.70 -8.31 -12.38
C SER A 37 -2.72 -9.19 -13.14
N ASP A 38 -1.66 -9.68 -12.47
CA ASP A 38 -0.67 -10.57 -13.08
C ASP A 38 -1.25 -11.96 -13.36
N VAL A 39 -2.26 -12.36 -12.59
CA VAL A 39 -2.96 -13.66 -12.71
C VAL A 39 -4.23 -13.53 -13.57
N GLY A 40 -4.86 -12.35 -13.57
CA GLY A 40 -6.02 -12.01 -14.38
C GLY A 40 -7.36 -12.61 -13.91
N HIS A 41 -7.43 -13.23 -12.73
CA HIS A 41 -8.66 -13.76 -12.15
C HIS A 41 -8.62 -13.87 -10.61
N PHE A 42 -9.79 -14.08 -9.99
CA PHE A 42 -9.87 -14.28 -8.55
C PHE A 42 -9.40 -15.68 -8.15
N VAL A 43 -8.60 -15.74 -7.08
CA VAL A 43 -8.13 -16.98 -6.45
C VAL A 43 -8.68 -17.04 -5.02
N GLY A 44 -9.24 -18.18 -4.64
CA GLY A 44 -9.73 -18.45 -3.29
C GLY A 44 -8.65 -19.10 -2.41
N PHE A 45 -8.61 -18.74 -1.12
CA PHE A 45 -7.63 -19.26 -0.14
C PHE A 45 -8.24 -20.15 0.93
N THR A 46 -9.56 -20.33 0.88
CA THR A 46 -10.32 -21.21 1.79
C THR A 46 -11.37 -21.95 0.98
N PRO A 47 -11.94 -23.08 1.45
CA PRO A 47 -12.98 -23.79 0.72
C PRO A 47 -14.22 -22.92 0.41
N TRP A 48 -14.55 -21.99 1.30
CA TRP A 48 -15.59 -20.99 1.04
C TRP A 48 -15.12 -19.93 0.04
N GLY A 49 -13.86 -19.50 0.15
CA GLY A 49 -13.25 -18.55 -0.76
C GLY A 49 -13.12 -19.04 -2.20
N GLU A 50 -12.84 -20.32 -2.42
CA GLU A 50 -12.81 -20.94 -3.75
C GLU A 50 -14.18 -20.86 -4.44
N LYS A 51 -15.26 -21.17 -3.71
CA LYS A 51 -16.63 -21.03 -4.23
C LYS A 51 -16.96 -19.59 -4.62
N ASN A 52 -16.55 -18.63 -3.79
CA ASN A 52 -16.73 -17.21 -4.09
C ASN A 52 -15.88 -16.77 -5.28
N ALA A 53 -14.63 -17.21 -5.38
CA ALA A 53 -13.75 -16.90 -6.50
C ALA A 53 -14.32 -17.45 -7.82
N GLN A 54 -14.82 -18.68 -7.83
CA GLN A 54 -15.50 -19.26 -9.00
C GLN A 54 -16.72 -18.44 -9.42
N TYR A 55 -17.54 -18.02 -8.44
CA TYR A 55 -18.69 -17.17 -8.71
C TYR A 55 -18.27 -15.82 -9.31
N LEU A 56 -17.27 -15.14 -8.73
CA LEU A 56 -16.75 -13.87 -9.24
C LEU A 56 -16.18 -14.02 -10.66
N ASN A 57 -15.46 -15.10 -10.92
CA ASN A 57 -14.85 -15.39 -12.22
C ASN A 57 -15.88 -15.77 -13.30
N SER A 58 -17.11 -16.15 -12.93
CA SER A 58 -18.13 -16.63 -13.87
C SER A 58 -18.78 -15.51 -14.70
N ASN A 59 -18.64 -14.24 -14.31
CA ASN A 59 -19.20 -13.10 -15.05
C ASN A 59 -18.13 -12.47 -15.97
N PRO A 60 -18.21 -12.64 -17.30
CA PRO A 60 -17.20 -12.12 -18.21
C PRO A 60 -17.07 -10.60 -18.21
N GLN A 61 -18.19 -9.88 -18.13
CA GLN A 61 -18.19 -8.40 -18.13
C GLN A 61 -17.51 -7.85 -16.88
N TRP A 62 -17.76 -8.47 -15.73
CA TRP A 62 -17.10 -8.11 -14.48
C TRP A 62 -15.60 -8.40 -14.52
N MET A 63 -15.20 -9.54 -15.09
CA MET A 63 -13.80 -9.92 -15.20
C MET A 63 -13.03 -9.04 -16.20
N GLU A 64 -13.68 -8.59 -17.28
CA GLU A 64 -13.11 -7.60 -18.18
C GLU A 64 -12.87 -6.27 -17.46
N TYR A 65 -13.86 -5.79 -16.71
CA TYR A 65 -13.73 -4.59 -15.88
C TYR A 65 -12.55 -4.72 -14.90
N LYS A 66 -12.44 -5.83 -14.17
CA LYS A 66 -11.36 -6.06 -13.19
C LYS A 66 -9.96 -6.16 -13.81
N ARG A 67 -9.83 -6.75 -14.99
CA ARG A 67 -8.54 -6.80 -15.70
C ARG A 67 -8.08 -5.43 -16.18
N ASN A 68 -9.01 -4.52 -16.44
CA ASN A 68 -8.71 -3.18 -16.90
C ASN A 68 -8.44 -2.19 -15.76
N GLU A 69 -8.59 -2.57 -14.49
CA GLU A 69 -8.37 -1.70 -13.32
C GLU A 69 -6.96 -1.08 -13.25
N VAL A 70 -5.96 -1.74 -13.82
CA VAL A 70 -4.61 -1.14 -13.93
C VAL A 70 -4.66 0.19 -14.68
N ASP A 71 -5.38 0.23 -15.81
CA ASP A 71 -5.43 1.37 -16.70
C ASP A 71 -6.60 2.33 -16.38
N THR A 72 -7.71 1.81 -15.85
CA THR A 72 -8.88 2.64 -15.52
C THR A 72 -8.84 3.21 -14.11
N PHE A 73 -8.19 2.52 -13.18
CA PHE A 73 -8.13 2.92 -11.77
C PHE A 73 -6.72 3.30 -11.34
N CYS A 74 -5.73 2.41 -11.47
CA CYS A 74 -4.40 2.67 -10.88
C CYS A 74 -3.66 3.85 -11.54
N ARG A 75 -3.48 3.84 -12.87
CA ARG A 75 -2.71 4.90 -13.57
C ARG A 75 -3.36 6.29 -13.42
N PRO A 76 -4.67 6.47 -13.65
CA PRO A 76 -5.27 7.80 -13.53
C PRO A 76 -5.19 8.35 -12.10
N ASN A 77 -5.40 7.49 -11.08
CA ASN A 77 -5.26 7.92 -9.69
C ASN A 77 -3.82 8.25 -9.31
N TYR A 78 -2.84 7.52 -9.85
CA TYR A 78 -1.42 7.84 -9.67
C TYR A 78 -1.10 9.23 -10.21
N GLU A 79 -1.50 9.53 -11.45
CA GLU A 79 -1.26 10.83 -12.08
C GLU A 79 -1.93 11.96 -11.29
N LEU A 80 -3.20 11.80 -10.90
CA LEU A 80 -3.93 12.78 -10.10
C LEU A 80 -3.29 13.03 -8.73
N SER A 81 -2.73 11.99 -8.11
CA SER A 81 -2.15 12.06 -6.77
C SER A 81 -0.66 12.42 -6.76
N THR A 82 0.02 12.33 -7.91
CA THR A 82 1.46 12.59 -8.08
C THR A 82 1.92 13.91 -7.46
N PRO A 83 1.29 15.07 -7.74
CA PRO A 83 1.74 16.35 -7.17
C PRO A 83 1.63 16.41 -5.64
N PHE A 84 0.72 15.63 -5.04
CA PHE A 84 0.46 15.66 -3.60
C PHE A 84 1.18 14.56 -2.81
N LEU A 85 1.56 13.45 -3.46
CA LEU A 85 2.15 12.28 -2.79
C LEU A 85 3.56 11.96 -3.27
N VAL A 86 3.76 11.81 -4.59
CA VAL A 86 5.02 11.33 -5.18
C VAL A 86 6.06 12.43 -5.21
N GLU A 87 5.66 13.61 -5.70
CA GLU A 87 6.51 14.79 -5.83
C GLU A 87 6.61 15.58 -4.52
N ARG A 88 5.77 15.27 -3.53
CA ARG A 88 5.79 15.94 -2.23
C ARG A 88 7.16 15.76 -1.57
N ARG A 89 7.74 16.88 -1.17
CA ARG A 89 8.97 16.95 -0.36
C ARG A 89 8.72 17.92 0.79
N VAL A 90 8.99 17.47 2.01
CA VAL A 90 8.91 18.29 3.23
C VAL A 90 10.28 18.26 3.90
N PRO A 91 10.95 19.42 4.05
CA PRO A 91 12.26 19.48 4.69
C PRO A 91 12.17 19.13 6.18
N PRO A 92 13.21 18.53 6.77
CA PRO A 92 13.21 18.19 8.19
C PRO A 92 13.35 19.40 9.09
N SER A 93 12.71 19.31 10.26
CA SER A 93 12.99 20.13 11.42
C SER A 93 14.12 19.48 12.23
N VAL A 94 15.21 20.21 12.43
CA VAL A 94 16.40 19.71 13.16
C VAL A 94 16.54 20.48 14.46
N SER A 95 16.62 19.75 15.58
CA SER A 95 16.91 20.32 16.90
C SER A 95 18.03 19.55 17.59
N ILE A 96 18.93 20.30 18.22
CA ILE A 96 20.05 19.75 18.99
C ILE A 96 19.77 20.03 20.47
N SER A 97 19.76 18.98 21.28
CA SER A 97 19.55 19.06 22.72
C SER A 97 20.61 18.24 23.46
N LEU A 98 20.78 18.52 24.75
CA LEU A 98 21.65 17.69 25.60
C LEU A 98 20.96 16.36 25.91
N LEU A 99 21.70 15.25 25.86
CA LEU A 99 21.15 13.97 26.29
C LEU A 99 20.70 14.01 27.76
N PRO A 100 19.53 13.42 28.10
CA PRO A 100 19.07 13.33 29.48
C PRO A 100 20.08 12.60 30.37
N SER A 101 20.38 13.16 31.54
CA SER A 101 21.37 12.65 32.49
C SER A 101 21.09 11.23 33.00
N SER A 102 19.86 10.75 32.89
CA SER A 102 19.48 9.37 33.23
C SER A 102 20.06 8.31 32.28
N SER A 103 20.59 8.72 31.13
CA SER A 103 21.04 7.83 30.06
C SER A 103 22.56 7.77 29.87
N GLN A 104 23.35 8.43 30.74
CA GLN A 104 24.79 8.55 30.51
C GLN A 104 25.64 8.39 31.76
N SER A 105 26.46 7.33 31.76
CA SER A 105 27.66 7.15 32.58
C SER A 105 28.88 7.58 31.76
N GLY A 106 29.01 8.89 31.46
CA GLY A 106 30.06 9.43 30.61
C GLY A 106 29.89 10.93 30.27
N PRO A 107 30.79 11.54 29.48
CA PRO A 107 30.71 12.97 29.12
C PRO A 107 29.46 13.28 28.28
N ARG A 108 28.88 14.47 28.53
CA ARG A 108 27.61 14.95 27.94
C ARG A 108 27.60 14.82 26.42
N GLY A 109 26.77 13.91 25.91
CA GLY A 109 26.49 13.79 24.48
C GLY A 109 25.35 14.70 24.03
N LEU A 110 25.29 14.98 22.73
CA LEU A 110 24.21 15.74 22.09
C LEU A 110 23.24 14.80 21.40
N LEU A 111 21.94 15.09 21.53
CA LEU A 111 20.86 14.46 20.79
C LEU A 111 20.51 15.32 19.59
N CYS A 112 20.58 14.75 18.38
CA CYS A 112 20.07 15.36 17.16
C CYS A 112 18.71 14.75 16.82
N SER A 113 17.65 15.53 16.94
CA SER A 113 16.29 15.12 16.57
C SER A 113 15.94 15.68 15.20
N VAL A 114 15.66 14.79 14.25
CA VAL A 114 15.25 15.10 12.86
C VAL A 114 13.80 14.68 12.71
N LEU A 115 12.90 15.66 12.59
CA LEU A 115 11.45 15.46 12.64
C LEU A 115 10.76 16.07 11.40
N ASP A 116 9.49 15.75 11.23
CA ASP A 116 8.55 16.43 10.31
C ASP A 116 8.92 16.42 8.81
N PHE A 117 9.77 15.48 8.37
CA PHE A 117 10.15 15.35 6.97
C PHE A 117 9.33 14.31 6.21
N TYR A 118 9.28 14.47 4.88
CA TYR A 118 8.68 13.51 3.96
C TYR A 118 9.41 13.56 2.60
N PRO A 119 9.68 12.40 1.96
CA PRO A 119 9.31 11.05 2.37
C PRO A 119 10.21 10.49 3.50
N ALA A 120 9.72 9.49 4.23
CA ALA A 120 10.43 8.88 5.36
C ALA A 120 11.72 8.09 4.99
N PRO A 121 11.80 7.41 3.83
CA PRO A 121 13.03 6.74 3.42
C PRO A 121 14.08 7.79 3.02
N ILE A 122 15.18 7.84 3.78
CA ILE A 122 16.43 8.45 3.35
C ILE A 122 17.19 7.33 2.64
N GLN A 123 17.45 7.46 1.34
CA GLN A 123 18.49 6.62 0.73
C GLN A 123 19.82 7.08 1.33
N VAL A 124 20.46 6.19 2.09
CA VAL A 124 21.80 6.36 2.67
C VAL A 124 22.82 5.82 1.68
#